data_AF-A0A8B7DAT1-F1
#
_entry.id   AF-A0A8B7DAT1-F1
#
_cell.length_a   1.000
_cell.length_b   1.000
_cell.length_c   1.000
_cell.angle_alpha   90.00
_cell.angle_beta   90.00
_cell.angle_gamma   90.00
#
_symmetry.space_group_name_H-M   'P 1'
#
loop_
_entity.id
_entity.type
_entity.pdbx_description
1 polymer ?
#
loop_
_entity_poly.entity_id
_entity_poly.type
_entity_poly.pdbx_seq_one_letter_code
_entity_poly.pdbx_strand_id
1 'polypeptide(L)'
;MDEKEKRKLELELNFEEIVNSYKHLSNDQLFDLEDVMSDRIVGKKLEHEWYDPKTCKSILYNGRVEKVNKRKNDFIYTISYWKDDETDIEAVDYCMKKIQLAADVVSGYVGKVCIVLEI
;
A
#
# COMPACT_ATOMS: atom_id res chain seq x y z
N MET A 1 -21.49 -3.49 13.40
CA MET A 1 -21.01 -2.49 12.42
C MET A 1 -21.38 -3.01 11.04
N ASP A 2 -22.17 -2.24 10.28
CA ASP A 2 -22.69 -2.67 8.98
C ASP A 2 -21.59 -2.60 7.91
N GLU A 3 -21.59 -3.54 6.96
CA GLU A 3 -20.66 -3.58 5.82
C GLU A 3 -20.77 -2.31 4.95
N LYS A 4 -21.96 -1.68 4.95
CA LYS A 4 -22.21 -0.39 4.29
C LYS A 4 -21.55 0.78 5.02
N GLU A 5 -21.52 0.77 6.35
CA GLU A 5 -20.79 1.76 7.17
C GLU A 5 -19.28 1.57 7.01
N LYS A 6 -18.80 0.32 6.98
CA LYS A 6 -17.40 0.00 6.71
C LYS A 6 -16.94 0.52 5.34
N ARG A 7 -17.75 0.32 4.29
CA ARG A 7 -17.48 0.86 2.94
C ARG A 7 -17.53 2.39 2.89
N LYS A 8 -18.37 3.02 3.71
CA LYS A 8 -18.48 4.48 3.78
C LYS A 8 -17.26 5.10 4.47
N LEU A 9 -16.78 4.47 5.55
CA LEU A 9 -15.52 4.82 6.21
C LEU A 9 -14.30 4.58 5.33
N GLU A 10 -14.31 3.50 4.54
CA GLU A 10 -13.29 3.23 3.51
C GLU A 10 -13.26 4.34 2.43
N LEU A 11 -14.41 4.90 2.04
CA LEU A 11 -14.53 5.91 0.99
C LEU A 11 -14.17 7.35 1.41
N GLU A 12 -14.19 7.67 2.71
CA GLU A 12 -13.98 9.03 3.25
C GLU A 12 -12.63 9.15 3.99
N LEU A 13 -11.56 8.58 3.44
CA LEU A 13 -10.22 8.86 3.97
C LEU A 13 -9.77 10.25 3.52
N ASN A 14 -9.89 11.22 4.41
CA ASN A 14 -9.32 12.55 4.21
C ASN A 14 -7.83 12.52 4.56
N PHE A 15 -6.97 12.86 3.59
CA PHE A 15 -5.52 12.95 3.80
C PHE A 15 -5.15 13.77 5.04
N GLU A 16 -5.87 14.87 5.28
CA GLU A 16 -5.64 15.75 6.42
C GLU A 16 -5.93 15.07 7.77
N GLU A 17 -6.92 14.18 7.83
CA GLU A 17 -7.24 13.40 9.04
C GLU A 17 -6.20 12.30 9.29
N ILE A 18 -5.69 11.66 8.23
CA ILE A 18 -4.60 10.68 8.34
C ILE A 18 -3.34 11.38 8.86
N VAL A 19 -2.91 12.48 8.24
CA VAL A 19 -1.71 13.21 8.68
C VAL A 19 -1.85 13.69 10.13
N ASN A 20 -3.03 14.17 10.53
CA ASN A 20 -3.30 14.58 11.90
C ASN A 20 -3.26 13.41 12.91
N SER A 21 -3.66 12.22 12.49
CA SER A 21 -3.67 11.00 13.31
C SER A 21 -2.29 10.33 13.38
N TYR A 22 -1.45 10.50 12.35
CA TYR A 22 -0.15 9.86 12.21
C TYR A 22 0.98 10.90 12.15
N LYS A 23 1.10 11.72 13.20
CA LYS A 23 2.12 12.79 13.32
C LYS A 23 3.58 12.30 13.36
N HIS A 24 3.79 10.99 13.42
CA HIS A 24 5.09 10.35 13.51
C HIS A 24 5.60 9.83 12.15
N LEU A 25 4.82 9.99 11.07
CA LEU A 25 5.23 9.60 9.73
C LEU A 25 6.47 10.40 9.30
N SER A 26 7.39 9.72 8.62
CA SER A 26 8.51 10.40 7.98
C SER A 26 8.03 11.25 6.80
N ASN A 27 8.85 12.21 6.36
CA ASN A 27 8.55 13.00 5.16
C ASN A 27 8.34 12.10 3.93
N ASP A 28 9.13 11.04 3.78
CA ASP A 28 9.01 10.11 2.66
C ASP A 28 7.65 9.39 2.66
N GLN A 29 7.19 8.94 3.83
CA GLN A 29 5.86 8.35 3.98
C GLN A 29 4.74 9.35 3.67
N LEU A 30 4.91 10.61 4.06
CA LEU A 30 3.95 11.67 3.73
C LEU A 30 3.89 11.93 2.23
N PHE A 31 5.03 11.97 1.54
CA PHE A 31 5.08 12.12 0.08
C PHE A 31 4.46 10.94 -0.65
N ASP A 32 4.76 9.71 -0.21
CA ASP A 32 4.16 8.52 -0.82
C ASP A 32 2.66 8.44 -0.55
N LEU A 33 2.21 8.81 0.66
CA LEU A 33 0.78 8.89 0.98
C LEU A 33 0.09 9.96 0.13
N GLU A 34 0.69 11.14 -0.04
CA GLU A 34 0.15 12.19 -0.91
C GLU A 34 0.01 11.70 -2.35
N ASP A 35 1.00 10.95 -2.85
CA ASP A 35 0.97 10.41 -4.20
C ASP A 35 -0.03 9.25 -4.37
N VAL A 36 -0.26 8.42 -3.35
CA VAL A 36 -1.39 7.46 -3.34
C VAL A 36 -2.69 8.24 -3.41
N MET A 37 -2.88 9.22 -2.52
CA MET A 37 -4.14 9.97 -2.38
C MET A 37 -4.43 10.82 -3.62
N SER A 38 -3.40 11.28 -4.32
CA SER A 38 -3.48 12.08 -5.55
C SER A 38 -3.43 11.26 -6.85
N ASP A 39 -3.42 9.92 -6.76
CA ASP A 39 -3.28 8.99 -7.91
C ASP A 39 -1.97 9.15 -8.71
N ARG A 40 -0.94 9.77 -8.15
CA ARG A 40 0.37 10.01 -8.80
C ARG A 40 1.38 8.89 -8.56
N ILE A 41 1.01 7.86 -7.80
CA ILE A 41 1.93 6.78 -7.43
C ILE A 41 2.23 5.77 -8.55
N VAL A 42 1.50 5.80 -9.67
CA VAL A 42 1.76 4.91 -10.81
C VAL A 42 3.16 5.16 -11.39
N GLY A 43 3.93 4.08 -11.57
CA GLY A 43 5.31 4.08 -12.02
C GLY A 43 6.33 4.16 -10.90
N LYS A 44 5.92 4.46 -9.66
CA LYS A 44 6.84 4.50 -8.50
C LYS A 44 7.28 3.10 -8.08
N LYS A 45 8.52 3.05 -7.60
CA LYS A 45 9.05 1.89 -6.87
C LYS A 45 8.59 1.95 -5.42
N LEU A 46 8.42 0.77 -4.83
CA LEU A 46 8.01 0.54 -3.45
C LEU A 46 8.92 -0.54 -2.88
N GLU A 47 9.14 -0.53 -1.57
CA GLU A 47 9.59 -1.72 -0.85
C GLU A 47 8.42 -2.24 -0.02
N HIS A 48 8.30 -3.56 0.12
CA HIS A 48 7.24 -4.20 0.89
C HIS A 48 7.85 -5.25 1.81
N GLU A 49 7.56 -5.17 3.10
CA GLU A 49 7.97 -6.20 4.05
C GLU A 49 6.80 -7.13 4.35
N TRP A 50 6.91 -8.38 3.91
CA TRP A 50 5.91 -9.42 4.16
C TRP A 50 6.33 -10.25 5.37
N TYR A 51 5.52 -10.25 6.42
CA TYR A 51 5.74 -11.10 7.58
C TYR A 51 4.98 -12.42 7.45
N ASP A 52 5.70 -13.54 7.44
CA ASP A 52 5.10 -14.88 7.53
C ASP A 52 5.00 -15.31 9.01
N PRO A 53 3.78 -15.37 9.58
CA PRO A 53 3.59 -15.75 10.98
C PRO A 53 3.93 -17.22 11.24
N LYS A 54 3.88 -18.10 10.22
CA LYS A 54 4.16 -19.53 10.39
C LYS A 54 5.64 -19.79 10.58
N THR A 55 6.48 -19.05 9.85
CA THR A 55 7.94 -19.15 9.95
C THR A 55 8.56 -18.08 10.86
N CYS A 56 7.76 -17.14 11.34
CA CYS A 56 8.17 -15.96 12.11
C CYS A 56 9.26 -15.14 11.41
N LYS A 57 9.22 -15.06 10.07
CA LYS A 57 10.22 -14.37 9.27
C LYS A 57 9.57 -13.28 8.42
N SER A 58 10.27 -12.15 8.31
CA SER A 58 9.96 -11.13 7.31
C SER A 58 10.76 -11.38 6.04
N ILE A 59 10.14 -11.16 4.88
CA ILE A 59 10.78 -11.14 3.58
C ILE A 59 10.56 -9.75 2.98
N LEU A 60 11.63 -9.11 2.52
CA LEU A 60 11.54 -7.84 1.80
C LEU A 60 11.35 -8.11 0.31
N TYR A 61 10.39 -7.42 -0.28
CA TYR A 61 10.10 -7.43 -1.70
C TYR A 61 10.32 -6.03 -2.27
N ASN A 62 10.98 -5.98 -3.41
CA ASN A 62 10.94 -4.83 -4.29
C ASN A 62 9.58 -4.81 -4.99
N GLY A 63 9.04 -3.62 -5.23
CA GLY A 63 7.76 -3.44 -5.87
C GLY A 63 7.73 -2.28 -6.84
N ARG A 64 6.80 -2.32 -7.79
CA ARG A 64 6.48 -1.20 -8.67
C ARG A 64 4.99 -1.11 -8.94
N VAL A 65 4.43 0.09 -8.81
CA VAL A 65 3.02 0.32 -9.16
C VAL A 65 2.93 0.43 -10.68
N GLU A 66 2.35 -0.58 -11.33
CA GLU A 66 2.32 -0.63 -12.79
C GLU A 66 1.15 0.17 -13.37
N LYS A 67 -0.04 0.03 -12.78
CA LYS A 67 -1.25 0.66 -13.31
C LYS A 67 -2.32 0.80 -12.25
N VAL A 68 -3.29 1.66 -12.53
CA VAL A 68 -4.50 1.84 -11.75
C VAL A 68 -5.73 1.55 -12.60
N ASN A 69 -6.63 0.72 -12.08
CA ASN A 69 -7.95 0.48 -12.64
C ASN A 69 -8.98 1.30 -11.84
N LYS A 70 -9.43 2.40 -12.43
CA LYS A 70 -10.45 3.28 -11.84
C LYS A 70 -11.84 2.67 -12.08
N ARG A 71 -12.48 2.22 -11.00
CA ARG A 71 -13.87 1.75 -10.99
C ARG A 71 -14.77 2.83 -10.40
N LYS A 72 -16.08 2.70 -10.60
CA LYS A 72 -17.09 3.72 -10.24
C LYS A 72 -16.95 4.28 -8.82
N ASN A 73 -16.55 3.43 -7.86
CA ASN A 73 -16.35 3.80 -6.45
C ASN A 73 -15.02 3.26 -5.87
N ASP A 74 -14.05 2.85 -6.70
CA ASP A 74 -12.83 2.22 -6.17
C ASP A 74 -11.64 2.40 -7.11
N PHE A 75 -10.44 2.42 -6.54
CA PHE A 75 -9.18 2.51 -7.25
C PHE A 75 -8.38 1.27 -6.92
N ILE A 76 -8.19 0.40 -7.91
CA ILE A 76 -7.45 -0.85 -7.75
C ILE A 76 -6.12 -0.71 -8.48
N TYR A 77 -5.04 -0.68 -7.73
CA TYR A 77 -3.68 -0.67 -8.23
C TYR A 77 -3.20 -2.10 -8.53
N THR A 78 -2.44 -2.25 -9.60
CA THR A 78 -1.62 -3.45 -9.84
C THR A 78 -0.20 -3.12 -9.45
N ILE A 79 0.37 -3.90 -8.55
CA ILE A 79 1.73 -3.77 -8.06
C ILE A 79 2.47 -5.06 -8.38
N SER A 80 3.56 -4.97 -9.13
CA SER A 80 4.42 -6.11 -9.40
C SER A 80 5.47 -6.19 -8.30
N TYR A 81 5.62 -7.36 -7.68
CA TYR A 81 6.59 -7.60 -6.61
C TYR A 81 7.60 -8.67 -6.99
N TRP A 82 8.86 -8.47 -6.61
CA TRP A 82 9.96 -9.43 -6.81
C TRP A 82 10.90 -9.39 -5.60
N LYS A 83 11.60 -10.49 -5.33
CA LYS A 83 12.61 -10.55 -4.27
C LYS A 83 13.88 -9.79 -4.66
N ASP A 84 14.75 -9.56 -3.68
CA ASP A 84 16.03 -8.88 -3.92
C ASP A 84 16.99 -9.67 -4.84
N ASP A 85 16.84 -11.00 -4.88
CA ASP A 85 17.57 -11.90 -5.77
C ASP A 85 16.89 -12.15 -7.13
N GLU A 86 15.71 -11.55 -7.35
CA GLU A 86 14.92 -11.66 -8.58
C GLU A 86 14.97 -10.36 -9.39
N THR A 87 14.57 -10.43 -10.65
CA THR A 87 14.39 -9.26 -11.52
C THR A 87 12.91 -8.90 -11.70
N ASP A 88 12.63 -7.72 -12.23
CA ASP A 88 11.26 -7.28 -12.55
C ASP A 88 10.56 -8.18 -13.59
N ILE A 89 11.34 -8.96 -14.34
CA ILE A 89 10.84 -9.98 -15.28
C ILE A 89 10.18 -11.16 -14.54
N GLU A 90 10.63 -11.46 -13.33
CA GLU A 90 10.12 -12.55 -12.48
C GLU A 90 9.03 -12.07 -11.52
N ALA A 91 8.66 -10.79 -11.61
CA ALA A 91 7.73 -10.18 -10.69
C ALA A 91 6.33 -10.80 -10.78
N VAL A 92 5.66 -10.86 -9.63
CA VAL A 92 4.28 -11.32 -9.50
C VAL A 92 3.37 -10.14 -9.26
N ASP A 93 2.30 -10.04 -10.06
CA ASP A 93 1.31 -8.98 -9.97
C ASP A 93 0.31 -9.23 -8.82
N TYR A 94 0.15 -8.22 -7.97
CA TYR A 94 -0.87 -8.16 -6.93
C TYR A 94 -1.81 -6.98 -7.15
N CYS A 95 -3.10 -7.22 -6.90
CA CYS A 95 -4.11 -6.17 -6.96
C CYS A 95 -4.40 -5.64 -5.56
N MET A 96 -4.34 -4.33 -5.39
CA MET A 96 -4.52 -3.69 -4.09
C MET A 96 -5.42 -2.47 -4.22
N LYS A 97 -6.37 -2.30 -3.29
CA LYS A 97 -7.19 -1.08 -3.24
C LYS A 97 -6.35 0.10 -2.78
N LYS A 98 -6.72 1.31 -3.21
CA LYS A 98 -6.10 2.56 -2.77
C LYS A 98 -5.96 2.69 -1.26
N ILE A 99 -6.99 2.27 -0.53
CA ILE A 99 -7.04 2.36 0.93
C ILE A 99 -6.08 1.38 1.58
N GLN A 100 -5.94 0.18 1.00
CA GLN A 100 -4.98 -0.81 1.49
C GLN A 100 -3.56 -0.30 1.27
N LEU A 101 -3.27 0.24 0.08
CA LEU A 101 -1.96 0.84 -0.22
C LEU A 101 -1.65 2.05 0.68
N ALA A 102 -2.64 2.91 0.94
CA ALA A 102 -2.49 4.03 1.87
C ALA A 102 -2.25 3.55 3.31
N ALA A 103 -2.98 2.53 3.76
CA ALA A 103 -2.79 1.93 5.07
C ALA A 103 -1.38 1.35 5.21
N ASP A 104 -0.86 0.71 4.17
CA ASP A 104 0.47 0.13 4.20
C ASP A 104 1.60 1.18 4.22
N VAL A 105 1.43 2.31 3.54
CA VAL A 105 2.38 3.44 3.63
C VAL A 105 2.43 4.00 5.05
N VAL A 106 1.27 4.03 5.73
CA VAL A 106 1.13 4.56 7.08
C VAL A 106 1.59 3.56 8.15
N SER A 107 1.30 2.27 7.99
CA SER A 107 1.72 1.18 8.89
C SER A 107 3.18 0.78 8.69
N GLY A 108 3.71 1.11 7.53
CA GLY A 108 5.07 0.89 7.11
C GLY A 108 6.11 1.55 8.01
N TYR A 109 7.26 0.89 8.18
CA TYR A 109 8.46 1.56 8.64
C TYR A 109 9.19 2.11 7.41
N VAL A 110 9.29 3.43 7.27
CA VAL A 110 10.13 4.18 6.31
C VAL A 110 10.32 3.48 4.95
N GLY A 111 9.49 3.82 3.96
CA GLY A 111 9.62 3.28 2.59
C GLY A 111 9.14 1.84 2.40
N LYS A 112 8.72 1.16 3.48
CA LYS A 112 8.21 -0.22 3.44
C LYS A 112 6.71 -0.29 3.62
N VAL A 113 6.01 -0.92 2.70
CA VAL A 113 4.59 -1.29 2.79
C VAL A 113 4.52 -2.57 3.62
N CYS A 114 3.84 -2.57 4.79
CA CYS A 114 3.75 -3.73 5.68
C CYS A 114 2.32 -4.30 5.70
N ILE A 115 2.10 -5.45 5.08
CA ILE A 115 0.84 -6.19 5.20
C ILE A 115 0.98 -7.34 6.20
N VAL A 116 0.11 -7.34 7.21
CA VAL A 116 -0.21 -8.54 8.00
C VAL A 116 -1.55 -9.08 7.47
N LEU A 117 -1.49 -10.07 6.58
CA LEU A 117 -2.68 -10.86 6.21
C LEU A 117 -2.68 -12.13 7.06
N GLU A 118 -3.64 -12.21 7.99
CA GLU A 118 -4.03 -13.50 8.56
C GLU A 118 -4.69 -14.32 7.44
N ILE A 119 -4.02 -15.38 6.98
CA ILE A 119 -4.56 -16.39 6.04
C ILE A 119 -5.21 -17.51 6.83
#